data_AF-A0A530RW19-F1
#
_entry.id   AF-A0A530RW19-F1
#
_cell.length_a   1.000
_cell.length_b   1.000
_cell.length_c   1.000
_cell.angle_alpha   90.00
_cell.angle_beta   90.00
_cell.angle_gamma   90.00
#
_symmetry.space_group_name_H-M   'P 1'
#
loop_
_entity.id
_entity.type
_entity.pdbx_description
1 polymer ?
#
loop_
_entity_poly.entity_id
_entity_poly.type
_entity_poly.pdbx_seq_one_letter_code
_entity_poly.pdbx_strand_id
1 'polypeptide(L)'
;MSDDARGGDDVAVLQGTDNLGYGDAVTMLGSAVGGDDNLTGGNKNSFPDVVNELYGDAFAMSGSATGGNDILTGGQNSESGEVSNFLCGDALQMSGAATGGNDILYAGNAAPGCTVINDMWGDGQLSDFAEGGQDLFIFKDDGPMTVGTQNTIHDFSQDQGDSIMFSGVEDVQSFNDLTIAQSGTSTIITAGVDQVTLENFTNVLTADDFLFA
;
A
#
# COMPACT_ATOMS: atom_id res chain seq x y z
N MET A 1 -14.45 -16.24 4.47
CA MET A 1 -14.00 -17.37 5.31
C MET A 1 -14.48 -17.18 6.75
N SER A 2 -14.68 -18.26 7.50
CA SER A 2 -15.15 -18.20 8.90
C SER A 2 -14.61 -19.34 9.74
N ASP A 3 -14.66 -19.18 11.07
CA ASP A 3 -14.21 -20.18 12.05
C ASP A 3 -12.76 -20.59 11.76
N ASP A 4 -12.43 -21.88 11.75
CA ASP A 4 -11.04 -22.35 11.54
C ASP A 4 -10.65 -22.46 10.06
N ALA A 5 -11.30 -21.71 9.16
CA ALA A 5 -10.98 -21.70 7.73
C ALA A 5 -9.57 -21.14 7.50
N ARG A 6 -8.89 -21.69 6.48
CA ARG A 6 -7.53 -21.27 6.11
C ARG A 6 -7.47 -20.90 4.63
N GLY A 7 -6.92 -19.73 4.39
CA GLY A 7 -6.54 -19.18 3.11
C GLY A 7 -5.30 -19.86 2.58
N GLY A 8 -4.93 -19.51 1.36
CA GLY A 8 -3.72 -20.02 0.72
C GLY A 8 -2.90 -18.89 0.16
N ASP A 9 -1.58 -19.08 0.13
CA ASP A 9 -0.65 -18.12 -0.49
C ASP A 9 -0.92 -18.05 -2.01
N ASP A 10 -1.63 -17.01 -2.45
CA ASP A 10 -2.06 -16.81 -3.82
C ASP A 10 -1.15 -15.85 -4.59
N VAL A 11 -1.08 -16.05 -5.91
CA VAL A 11 -0.30 -15.19 -6.82
C VAL A 11 -1.18 -14.78 -7.98
N ALA A 12 -1.40 -13.48 -8.13
CA ALA A 12 -2.26 -12.94 -9.18
C ALA A 12 -1.64 -11.74 -9.88
N VAL A 13 -1.83 -11.69 -11.20
CA VAL A 13 -1.58 -10.50 -12.01
C VAL A 13 -2.88 -10.14 -12.70
N LEU A 14 -3.51 -9.06 -12.23
CA LEU A 14 -4.78 -8.60 -12.75
C LEU A 14 -4.57 -7.91 -14.11
N GLN A 15 -5.56 -8.03 -14.98
CA GLN A 15 -5.52 -7.55 -16.36
C GLN A 15 -6.84 -6.86 -16.68
N GLY A 16 -6.75 -5.71 -17.33
CA GLY A 16 -7.91 -4.90 -17.66
C GLY A 16 -7.85 -3.55 -16.97
N THR A 17 -9.01 -2.87 -16.96
CA THR A 17 -9.12 -1.46 -16.58
C THR A 17 -9.84 -1.24 -15.25
N ASP A 18 -10.50 -2.28 -14.74
CA ASP A 18 -11.23 -2.26 -13.48
C ASP A 18 -10.93 -3.59 -12.79
N ASN A 19 -9.99 -3.55 -11.85
CA ASN A 19 -9.39 -4.73 -11.25
C ASN A 19 -9.67 -4.71 -9.75
N LEU A 20 -10.33 -5.76 -9.26
CA LEU A 20 -10.59 -5.99 -7.84
C LEU A 20 -9.97 -7.33 -7.46
N GLY A 21 -9.05 -7.30 -6.50
CA GLY A 21 -8.34 -8.47 -5.99
C GLY A 21 -8.52 -8.61 -4.48
N TYR A 22 -8.86 -9.82 -4.05
CA TYR A 22 -8.70 -10.31 -2.68
C TYR A 22 -7.85 -11.56 -2.83
N GLY A 23 -6.80 -11.73 -2.05
CA GLY A 23 -6.04 -12.98 -2.05
C GLY A 23 -6.92 -14.12 -1.58
N ASP A 24 -7.53 -13.98 -0.41
CA ASP A 24 -8.30 -15.08 0.17
C ASP A 24 -9.82 -14.95 0.10
N ALA A 25 -10.37 -13.86 0.63
CA ALA A 25 -11.81 -13.77 0.82
C ALA A 25 -12.31 -12.35 0.95
N VAL A 26 -13.54 -12.09 0.49
CA VAL A 26 -14.20 -10.80 0.75
C VAL A 26 -14.34 -10.51 2.26
N THR A 27 -14.47 -11.52 3.11
CA THR A 27 -14.60 -11.32 4.57
C THR A 27 -14.05 -12.50 5.34
N MET A 28 -13.30 -12.25 6.41
CA MET A 28 -12.75 -13.26 7.33
C MET A 28 -13.28 -13.04 8.75
N LEU A 29 -13.84 -14.10 9.35
CA LEU A 29 -14.51 -14.04 10.65
C LEU A 29 -14.02 -15.16 11.58
N GLY A 30 -14.15 -14.96 12.89
CA GLY A 30 -13.86 -16.02 13.86
C GLY A 30 -12.36 -16.24 13.97
N SER A 31 -11.88 -17.46 13.80
CA SER A 31 -10.44 -17.80 13.89
C SER A 31 -9.81 -18.03 12.51
N ALA A 32 -10.36 -17.39 11.48
CA ALA A 32 -9.94 -17.64 10.10
C ALA A 32 -8.52 -17.12 9.90
N VAL A 33 -7.70 -17.87 9.15
CA VAL A 33 -6.31 -17.51 8.89
C VAL A 33 -6.12 -17.30 7.40
N GLY A 34 -5.49 -16.20 7.05
CA GLY A 34 -5.13 -15.82 5.70
C GLY A 34 -3.87 -16.52 5.17
N GLY A 35 -3.50 -16.24 3.93
CA GLY A 35 -2.28 -16.68 3.26
C GLY A 35 -1.34 -15.51 2.97
N ASP A 36 -0.07 -15.79 2.69
CA ASP A 36 0.88 -14.75 2.26
C ASP A 36 0.73 -14.52 0.74
N ASP A 37 0.05 -13.45 0.33
CA ASP A 37 -0.40 -13.22 -1.04
C ASP A 37 0.54 -12.32 -1.86
N ASN A 38 0.55 -12.52 -3.18
CA ASN A 38 1.30 -11.68 -4.12
C ASN A 38 0.40 -11.20 -5.26
N LEU A 39 -0.11 -9.97 -5.12
CA LEU A 39 -1.08 -9.40 -6.04
C LEU A 39 -0.48 -8.23 -6.81
N THR A 40 -0.59 -8.27 -8.13
CA THR A 40 -0.16 -7.20 -9.04
C THR A 40 -1.36 -6.62 -9.79
N GLY A 41 -1.51 -5.30 -9.71
CA GLY A 41 -2.54 -4.53 -10.42
C GLY A 41 -2.34 -4.49 -11.93
N GLY A 42 -3.41 -4.18 -12.65
CA GLY A 42 -3.38 -4.01 -14.10
C GLY A 42 -2.62 -2.75 -14.52
N ASN A 43 -1.82 -2.89 -15.57
CA ASN A 43 -1.09 -1.79 -16.19
C ASN A 43 -1.91 -1.12 -17.30
N LYS A 44 -1.72 0.19 -17.48
CA LYS A 44 -2.29 0.95 -18.59
C LYS A 44 -1.35 0.95 -19.79
N ASN A 45 -1.76 0.20 -20.81
CA ASN A 45 -1.10 0.13 -22.12
C ASN A 45 -1.95 0.73 -23.27
N SER A 46 -3.18 1.13 -22.97
CA SER A 46 -4.11 1.78 -23.91
C SER A 46 -5.26 2.44 -23.15
N PHE A 47 -6.05 3.29 -23.83
CA PHE A 47 -7.31 3.82 -23.31
C PHE A 47 -8.29 2.67 -22.95
N PRO A 48 -9.12 2.76 -21.89
CA PRO A 48 -9.37 3.86 -20.94
C PRO A 48 -8.39 3.93 -19.74
N ASP A 49 -8.71 4.72 -18.71
CA ASP A 49 -8.00 4.74 -17.42
C ASP A 49 -8.15 3.39 -16.69
N VAL A 50 -7.19 3.08 -15.81
CA VAL A 50 -7.15 1.82 -15.06
C VAL A 50 -7.33 2.09 -13.58
N VAL A 51 -8.17 1.29 -12.94
CA VAL A 51 -8.36 1.28 -11.49
C VAL A 51 -7.99 -0.10 -10.97
N ASN A 52 -7.20 -0.13 -9.91
CA ASN A 52 -6.80 -1.33 -9.18
C ASN A 52 -7.19 -1.17 -7.73
N GLU A 53 -7.91 -2.16 -7.19
CA GLU A 53 -8.30 -2.24 -5.79
C GLU A 53 -7.84 -3.61 -5.28
N LEU A 54 -6.74 -3.62 -4.53
CA LEU A 54 -6.08 -4.83 -4.06
C LEU A 54 -6.13 -4.88 -2.54
N TYR A 55 -6.60 -6.01 -2.03
CA TYR A 55 -6.54 -6.40 -0.64
C TYR A 55 -5.71 -7.68 -0.60
N GLY A 56 -4.67 -7.75 0.23
CA GLY A 56 -3.88 -8.96 0.38
C GLY A 56 -4.77 -10.10 0.84
N ASP A 57 -5.36 -10.02 2.02
CA ASP A 57 -6.31 -11.05 2.46
C ASP A 57 -7.76 -10.78 2.06
N ALA A 58 -8.30 -9.62 2.51
CA ALA A 58 -9.74 -9.43 2.61
C ALA A 58 -10.23 -7.98 2.60
N PHE A 59 -11.52 -7.78 2.31
CA PHE A 59 -12.12 -6.46 2.56
C PHE A 59 -12.28 -6.17 4.06
N ALA A 60 -12.65 -7.18 4.83
CA ALA A 60 -12.93 -7.04 6.26
C ALA A 60 -12.55 -8.28 7.06
N MET A 61 -11.94 -8.06 8.22
CA MET A 61 -11.53 -9.07 9.19
C MET A 61 -12.13 -8.77 10.57
N SER A 62 -12.64 -9.80 11.25
CA SER A 62 -13.13 -9.64 12.63
C SER A 62 -13.05 -10.90 13.48
N GLY A 63 -13.15 -10.74 14.80
CA GLY A 63 -13.06 -11.83 15.75
C GLY A 63 -11.63 -12.04 16.18
N SER A 64 -11.06 -13.20 15.88
CA SER A 64 -9.63 -13.52 16.07
C SER A 64 -9.01 -13.97 14.76
N ALA A 65 -9.46 -13.37 13.64
CA ALA A 65 -8.94 -13.67 12.33
C ALA A 65 -7.50 -13.14 12.21
N THR A 66 -6.66 -13.85 11.47
CA THR A 66 -5.26 -13.48 11.26
C THR A 66 -5.00 -13.40 9.78
N GLY A 67 -4.37 -12.32 9.34
CA GLY A 67 -3.97 -12.11 7.95
C GLY A 67 -2.56 -12.65 7.66
N GLY A 68 -2.13 -12.48 6.43
CA GLY A 68 -0.84 -12.88 5.90
C GLY A 68 0.13 -11.73 5.75
N ASN A 69 1.35 -12.03 5.29
CA ASN A 69 2.35 -11.02 4.93
C ASN A 69 2.36 -10.89 3.41
N ASP A 70 1.75 -9.83 2.93
CA ASP A 70 1.36 -9.68 1.55
C ASP A 70 2.34 -8.81 0.77
N ILE A 71 2.42 -9.08 -0.53
CA ILE A 71 3.16 -8.27 -1.49
C ILE A 71 2.19 -7.73 -2.52
N LEU A 72 1.88 -6.45 -2.40
CA LEU A 72 0.95 -5.77 -3.29
C LEU A 72 1.72 -4.83 -4.22
N THR A 73 1.43 -4.89 -5.51
CA THR A 73 2.07 -4.04 -6.52
C THR A 73 1.02 -3.27 -7.31
N GLY A 74 1.05 -1.95 -7.22
CA GLY A 74 0.22 -1.05 -8.02
C GLY A 74 0.52 -1.15 -9.51
N GLY A 75 -0.50 -0.87 -10.33
CA GLY A 75 -0.38 -0.82 -11.77
C GLY A 75 0.43 0.38 -12.26
N GLN A 76 1.09 0.20 -13.40
CA GLN A 76 1.93 1.20 -14.06
C GLN A 76 1.18 1.92 -15.17
N ASN A 77 1.52 3.20 -15.38
CA ASN A 77 0.98 4.01 -16.47
C ASN A 77 2.02 4.36 -17.53
N SER A 78 1.95 3.76 -18.71
CA SER A 78 2.86 4.04 -19.82
C SER A 78 2.25 4.93 -20.92
N GLU A 79 1.03 5.43 -20.74
CA GLU A 79 0.26 6.14 -21.77
C GLU A 79 -0.52 7.32 -21.19
N SER A 80 -1.03 8.21 -22.05
CA SER A 80 -1.83 9.34 -21.59
C SER A 80 -3.07 8.90 -20.79
N GLY A 81 -3.35 9.58 -19.68
CA GLY A 81 -4.46 9.28 -18.78
C GLY A 81 -3.96 8.92 -17.39
N GLU A 82 -4.77 8.14 -16.67
CA GLU A 82 -4.57 7.86 -15.25
C GLU A 82 -4.57 6.37 -14.94
N VAL A 83 -3.76 5.99 -13.94
CA VAL A 83 -3.87 4.73 -13.21
C VAL A 83 -4.10 5.07 -11.74
N SER A 84 -5.15 4.53 -11.15
CA SER A 84 -5.45 4.66 -9.72
C SER A 84 -5.27 3.30 -9.05
N ASN A 85 -4.46 3.28 -8.00
CA ASN A 85 -4.15 2.08 -7.22
C ASN A 85 -4.59 2.31 -5.79
N PHE A 86 -5.52 1.49 -5.32
CA PHE A 86 -5.86 1.31 -3.93
C PHE A 86 -5.26 -0.01 -3.46
N LEU A 87 -4.34 0.05 -2.51
CA LEU A 87 -3.64 -1.10 -1.95
C LEU A 87 -3.91 -1.14 -0.44
N CYS A 88 -4.35 -2.27 0.08
CA CYS A 88 -4.50 -2.52 1.50
C CYS A 88 -3.83 -3.86 1.80
N GLY A 89 -2.83 -3.85 2.67
CA GLY A 89 -2.03 -4.99 3.09
C GLY A 89 -2.89 -6.19 3.46
N ASP A 90 -3.46 -6.27 4.66
CA ASP A 90 -4.42 -7.34 4.97
C ASP A 90 -5.86 -6.99 4.58
N ALA A 91 -6.46 -6.01 5.27
CA ALA A 91 -7.87 -5.69 5.15
C ALA A 91 -8.26 -4.27 5.57
N LEU A 92 -9.16 -3.65 4.80
CA LEU A 92 -9.56 -2.26 5.04
C LEU A 92 -10.35 -2.07 6.34
N GLN A 93 -11.04 -3.11 6.84
CA GLN A 93 -11.79 -3.03 8.10
C GLN A 93 -11.38 -4.16 9.03
N MET A 94 -10.67 -3.83 10.11
CA MET A 94 -10.25 -4.79 11.13
C MET A 94 -10.86 -4.47 12.49
N SER A 95 -11.44 -5.48 13.13
CA SER A 95 -12.16 -5.32 14.41
C SER A 95 -12.09 -6.54 15.31
N GLY A 96 -12.54 -6.40 16.56
CA GLY A 96 -12.41 -7.46 17.56
C GLY A 96 -10.96 -7.58 18.04
N ALA A 97 -10.36 -8.76 17.86
CA ALA A 97 -8.96 -9.09 18.11
C ALA A 97 -8.33 -9.68 16.85
N ALA A 98 -8.70 -9.15 15.68
CA ALA A 98 -8.06 -9.51 14.42
C ALA A 98 -6.61 -9.01 14.39
N THR A 99 -5.74 -9.72 13.67
CA THR A 99 -4.32 -9.37 13.57
C THR A 99 -3.91 -9.35 12.11
N GLY A 100 -3.30 -8.25 11.68
CA GLY A 100 -2.69 -8.10 10.36
C GLY A 100 -1.25 -8.60 10.33
N GLY A 101 -0.67 -8.69 9.13
CA GLY A 101 0.69 -9.11 8.88
C GLY A 101 1.60 -7.95 8.49
N ASN A 102 2.83 -8.31 8.12
CA ASN A 102 3.86 -7.34 7.77
C ASN A 102 3.94 -7.24 6.25
N ASP A 103 3.38 -6.19 5.67
CA ASP A 103 3.14 -6.13 4.25
C ASP A 103 4.19 -5.32 3.48
N ILE A 104 4.31 -5.60 2.20
CA ILE A 104 5.16 -4.86 1.26
C ILE A 104 4.31 -4.31 0.14
N LEU A 105 4.11 -3.00 0.15
CA LEU A 105 3.27 -2.28 -0.80
C LEU A 105 4.13 -1.49 -1.77
N TYR A 106 4.17 -1.91 -3.04
CA TYR A 106 4.80 -1.18 -4.12
C TYR A 106 3.80 -0.22 -4.77
N ALA A 107 4.06 1.08 -4.66
CA ALA A 107 3.34 2.08 -5.42
C ALA A 107 3.47 1.85 -6.93
N GLY A 108 2.39 2.09 -7.67
CA GLY A 108 2.45 2.15 -9.12
C GLY A 108 3.24 3.38 -9.58
N ASN A 109 3.85 3.28 -10.76
CA ASN A 109 4.63 4.37 -11.37
C ASN A 109 4.06 4.78 -12.74
N ALA A 110 4.49 5.92 -13.23
CA ALA A 110 4.02 6.52 -14.47
C ALA A 110 5.17 7.03 -15.33
N ALA A 111 5.01 6.94 -16.65
CA ALA A 111 5.89 7.60 -17.59
C ALA A 111 5.79 9.12 -17.44
N PRO A 112 6.84 9.89 -17.78
CA PRO A 112 6.82 11.34 -17.65
C PRO A 112 5.60 11.97 -18.33
N GLY A 113 4.82 12.75 -17.57
CA GLY A 113 3.62 13.43 -18.05
C GLY A 113 2.34 12.59 -18.01
N CYS A 114 2.41 11.35 -17.52
CA CYS A 114 1.24 10.51 -17.22
C CYS A 114 0.91 10.60 -15.71
N THR A 115 -0.33 10.26 -15.34
CA THR A 115 -0.78 10.33 -13.95
C THR A 115 -0.84 8.93 -13.35
N VAL A 116 -0.28 8.77 -12.16
CA VAL A 116 -0.57 7.65 -11.27
C VAL A 116 -1.02 8.20 -9.92
N ILE A 117 -1.96 7.50 -9.29
CA ILE A 117 -2.47 7.77 -7.95
C ILE A 117 -2.30 6.49 -7.15
N ASN A 118 -1.71 6.59 -5.96
CA ASN A 118 -1.53 5.46 -5.07
C ASN A 118 -2.10 5.82 -3.69
N ASP A 119 -3.15 5.11 -3.27
CA ASP A 119 -3.73 5.17 -1.95
C ASP A 119 -3.42 3.84 -1.25
N MET A 120 -2.68 3.91 -0.15
CA MET A 120 -2.11 2.73 0.51
C MET A 120 -2.48 2.68 1.99
N TRP A 121 -2.84 1.49 2.43
CA TRP A 121 -3.03 1.11 3.83
C TRP A 121 -2.14 -0.08 4.12
N GLY A 122 -1.46 -0.05 5.26
CA GLY A 122 -0.87 -1.25 5.84
C GLY A 122 -1.97 -2.23 6.22
N ASP A 123 -2.55 -2.04 7.40
CA ASP A 123 -3.60 -2.91 7.95
C ASP A 123 -4.99 -2.27 7.98
N GLY A 124 -5.22 -1.22 7.22
CA GLY A 124 -6.55 -0.64 7.09
C GLY A 124 -7.05 0.07 8.35
N GLN A 125 -8.36 0.10 8.54
CA GLN A 125 -8.99 0.74 9.69
C GLN A 125 -9.07 -0.21 10.88
N LEU A 126 -8.18 -0.01 11.86
CA LEU A 126 -8.15 -0.78 13.10
C LEU A 126 -9.18 -0.28 14.12
N SER A 127 -9.87 -1.20 14.77
CA SER A 127 -10.84 -0.92 15.84
C SER A 127 -10.86 -2.02 16.92
N ASP A 128 -11.42 -1.69 18.09
CA ASP A 128 -11.42 -2.53 19.30
C ASP A 128 -10.00 -2.91 19.78
N PHE A 129 -9.62 -4.18 19.63
CA PHE A 129 -8.30 -4.73 19.93
C PHE A 129 -7.63 -5.28 18.67
N ALA A 130 -8.06 -4.84 17.49
CA ALA A 130 -7.37 -5.19 16.26
C ALA A 130 -5.96 -4.59 16.28
N GLU A 131 -5.00 -5.37 15.82
CA GLU A 131 -3.60 -4.98 15.71
C GLU A 131 -3.18 -5.21 14.27
N GLY A 132 -2.42 -4.26 13.72
CA GLY A 132 -1.76 -4.45 12.44
C GLY A 132 -0.32 -4.94 12.61
N GLY A 133 0.38 -5.15 11.50
CA GLY A 133 1.80 -5.49 11.48
C GLY A 133 2.70 -4.30 11.13
N GLN A 134 3.94 -4.64 10.78
CA GLN A 134 5.00 -3.71 10.40
C GLN A 134 5.08 -3.66 8.87
N ASP A 135 4.72 -2.52 8.30
CA ASP A 135 4.59 -2.41 6.85
C ASP A 135 5.72 -1.66 6.17
N LEU A 136 5.93 -2.00 4.90
CA LEU A 136 6.91 -1.35 4.04
C LEU A 136 6.23 -0.77 2.80
N PHE A 137 6.16 0.56 2.75
CA PHE A 137 5.66 1.32 1.60
C PHE A 137 6.81 1.68 0.67
N ILE A 138 6.80 1.17 -0.55
CA ILE A 138 7.89 1.31 -1.52
C ILE A 138 7.47 2.23 -2.67
N PHE A 139 8.18 3.35 -2.77
CA PHE A 139 8.12 4.29 -3.87
C PHE A 139 9.35 4.12 -4.75
N LYS A 140 9.16 3.43 -5.89
CA LYS A 140 10.25 3.06 -6.79
C LYS A 140 10.12 3.73 -8.14
N ASP A 141 11.13 4.54 -8.47
CA ASP A 141 11.36 5.02 -9.82
C ASP A 141 12.07 3.93 -10.65
N ASP A 142 11.63 3.76 -11.90
CA ASP A 142 12.21 2.80 -12.85
C ASP A 142 12.70 3.52 -14.11
N GLY A 143 13.95 3.98 -14.04
CA GLY A 143 14.56 4.80 -15.07
C GLY A 143 13.83 6.15 -15.18
N PRO A 144 13.17 6.46 -16.31
CA PRO A 144 12.42 7.71 -16.46
C PRO A 144 11.03 7.68 -15.81
N MET A 145 10.56 6.53 -15.31
CA MET A 145 9.26 6.40 -14.67
C MET A 145 9.30 6.96 -13.24
N THR A 146 8.25 7.65 -12.83
CA THR A 146 8.10 8.32 -11.52
C THR A 146 6.85 7.82 -10.79
N VAL A 147 6.88 7.71 -9.46
CA VAL A 147 5.66 7.46 -8.66
C VAL A 147 4.78 8.72 -8.54
N GLY A 148 5.28 9.88 -8.97
CA GLY A 148 4.55 11.13 -9.05
C GLY A 148 4.24 11.72 -7.67
N THR A 149 3.26 12.62 -7.64
CA THR A 149 2.97 13.44 -6.44
C THR A 149 1.67 13.06 -5.72
N GLN A 150 0.94 12.07 -6.22
CA GLN A 150 -0.36 11.66 -5.70
C GLN A 150 -0.23 10.31 -5.01
N ASN A 151 0.46 10.32 -3.88
CA ASN A 151 0.64 9.14 -3.04
C ASN A 151 0.14 9.44 -1.64
N THR A 152 -0.75 8.60 -1.12
CA THR A 152 -1.30 8.71 0.23
C THR A 152 -1.02 7.41 0.98
N ILE A 153 -0.50 7.52 2.20
CA ILE A 153 -0.50 6.43 3.18
C ILE A 153 -1.45 6.84 4.29
N HIS A 154 -2.44 6.00 4.59
CA HIS A 154 -3.55 6.38 5.45
C HIS A 154 -3.36 6.05 6.93
N ASP A 155 -2.51 5.07 7.25
CA ASP A 155 -2.40 4.44 8.57
C ASP A 155 -0.96 4.31 9.08
N PHE A 156 0.01 5.00 8.45
CA PHE A 156 1.43 4.94 8.81
C PHE A 156 1.67 5.06 10.33
N SER A 157 2.36 4.07 10.90
CA SER A 157 2.49 3.87 12.33
C SER A 157 3.93 3.56 12.75
N GLN A 158 4.56 4.52 13.42
CA GLN A 158 5.87 4.31 14.03
C GLN A 158 5.84 3.33 15.21
N ASP A 159 4.68 3.15 15.84
CA ASP A 159 4.51 2.21 16.97
C ASP A 159 4.49 0.76 16.47
N GLN A 160 3.94 0.52 15.28
CA GLN A 160 4.03 -0.76 14.57
C GLN A 160 5.41 -0.98 13.93
N GLY A 161 6.09 0.12 13.58
CA GLY A 161 7.44 0.10 13.02
C GLY A 161 7.45 0.21 11.50
N ASP A 162 6.41 0.80 10.91
CA ASP A 162 6.29 0.99 9.48
C ASP A 162 7.46 1.78 8.92
N SER A 163 7.76 1.53 7.65
CA SER A 163 8.88 2.17 6.95
C SER A 163 8.50 2.59 5.54
N ILE A 164 9.13 3.66 5.07
CA ILE A 164 8.97 4.16 3.72
C ILE A 164 10.28 4.00 2.96
N MET A 165 10.26 3.28 1.84
CA MET A 165 11.42 3.14 0.97
C MET A 165 11.27 4.05 -0.25
N PHE A 166 12.28 4.88 -0.49
CA PHE A 166 12.50 5.51 -1.79
C PHE A 166 13.59 4.75 -2.53
N SER A 167 13.28 4.20 -3.70
CA SER A 167 14.26 3.48 -4.51
C SER A 167 14.37 4.02 -5.93
N GLY A 168 15.61 4.25 -6.38
CA GLY A 168 15.90 4.74 -7.73
C GLY A 168 15.52 6.21 -7.99
N VAL A 169 15.04 6.94 -6.98
CA VAL A 169 14.61 8.34 -7.10
C VAL A 169 15.82 9.25 -7.30
N GLU A 170 15.79 10.07 -8.35
CA GLU A 170 16.91 10.96 -8.72
C GLU A 170 17.24 11.93 -7.56
N ASP A 171 18.53 12.04 -7.24
CA ASP A 171 19.08 12.88 -6.16
C ASP A 171 18.58 12.57 -4.73
N VAL A 172 17.91 11.44 -4.50
CA VAL A 172 17.45 11.01 -3.16
C VAL A 172 18.25 9.78 -2.73
N GLN A 173 19.13 9.92 -1.74
CA GLN A 173 20.02 8.85 -1.26
C GLN A 173 19.99 8.68 0.27
N SER A 174 19.35 9.61 0.98
CA SER A 174 19.31 9.66 2.43
C SER A 174 18.17 10.52 2.94
N PHE A 175 17.89 10.43 4.24
CA PHE A 175 16.91 11.27 4.93
C PHE A 175 17.17 12.79 4.76
N ASN A 176 18.42 13.21 4.57
CA ASN A 176 18.76 14.62 4.38
C ASN A 176 18.34 15.18 3.02
N ASP A 177 18.03 14.30 2.06
CA ASP A 177 17.59 14.70 0.72
C ASP A 177 16.06 14.92 0.67
N LEU A 178 15.36 14.56 1.74
CA LEU A 178 13.92 14.74 1.87
C LEU A 178 13.56 16.15 2.34
N THR A 179 12.45 16.68 1.80
CA THR A 179 11.77 17.84 2.37
C THR A 179 10.49 17.39 3.03
N ILE A 180 10.40 17.57 4.35
CA ILE A 180 9.23 17.16 5.15
C ILE A 180 8.51 18.40 5.68
N ALA A 181 7.21 18.49 5.42
CA ALA A 181 6.37 19.62 5.81
C ALA A 181 5.02 19.16 6.38
N GLN A 182 4.55 19.84 7.42
CA GLN A 182 3.21 19.63 7.96
C GLN A 182 2.16 20.39 7.14
N SER A 183 1.03 19.76 6.84
CA SER A 183 -0.13 20.34 6.16
C SER A 183 -1.42 19.94 6.86
N GLY A 184 -1.89 20.79 7.77
CA GLY A 184 -3.07 20.49 8.59
C GLY A 184 -2.79 19.34 9.56
N THR A 185 -3.48 18.22 9.39
CA THR A 185 -3.28 16.98 10.16
C THR A 185 -2.38 15.98 9.45
N SER A 186 -1.92 16.28 8.24
CA SER A 186 -1.11 15.37 7.44
C SER A 186 0.34 15.82 7.35
N THR A 187 1.24 14.87 7.11
CA THR A 187 2.65 15.13 6.82
C THR A 187 2.93 14.90 5.34
N ILE A 188 3.58 15.85 4.68
CA ILE A 188 3.98 15.76 3.28
C ILE A 188 5.49 15.55 3.22
N ILE A 189 5.91 14.48 2.56
CA ILE A 189 7.30 14.14 2.28
C ILE A 189 7.52 14.34 0.78
N THR A 190 8.47 15.19 0.43
CA THR A 190 8.90 15.40 -0.96
C THR A 190 10.28 14.77 -1.14
N ALA A 191 10.40 13.89 -2.14
CA ALA A 191 11.61 13.16 -2.49
C ALA A 191 11.87 13.34 -3.99
N GLY A 192 12.83 14.20 -4.37
CA GLY A 192 13.07 14.52 -5.78
C GLY A 192 11.82 15.15 -6.42
N VAL A 193 11.26 14.46 -7.42
CA VAL A 193 10.02 14.86 -8.10
C VAL A 193 8.76 14.22 -7.50
N ASP A 194 8.93 13.28 -6.58
CA ASP A 194 7.85 12.53 -5.97
C ASP A 194 7.37 13.17 -4.68
N GLN A 195 6.11 12.88 -4.33
CA GLN A 195 5.52 13.31 -3.07
C GLN A 195 4.66 12.23 -2.46
N VAL A 196 4.81 12.04 -1.14
CA VAL A 196 4.05 11.12 -0.31
C VAL A 196 3.37 11.91 0.81
N THR A 197 2.07 11.69 0.97
CA THR A 197 1.28 12.26 2.05
C THR A 197 0.96 11.18 3.07
N LEU A 198 1.37 11.38 4.32
CA LEU A 198 0.92 10.59 5.45
C LEU A 198 -0.34 11.27 6.01
N GLU A 199 -1.50 10.66 5.77
CA GLU A 199 -2.77 11.22 6.19
C GLU A 199 -2.90 11.13 7.72
N ASN A 200 -3.38 12.20 8.36
CA ASN A 200 -3.61 12.25 9.80
C ASN A 200 -2.39 11.95 10.68
N PHE A 201 -1.19 11.98 10.11
CA PHE A 201 0.07 11.79 10.80
C PHE A 201 0.73 13.13 11.12
N THR A 202 1.01 13.37 12.41
CA THR A 202 1.64 14.62 12.90
C THR A 202 2.89 14.40 13.75
N ASN A 203 3.30 13.14 13.93
CA ASN A 203 4.51 12.81 14.67
C ASN A 203 5.77 13.25 13.91
N VAL A 204 6.89 13.31 14.61
CA VAL A 204 8.18 13.67 14.00
C VAL A 204 8.77 12.45 13.32
N LEU A 205 8.93 12.54 12.01
CA LEU A 205 9.68 11.58 11.21
C LEU A 205 11.20 11.72 11.46
N THR A 206 11.87 10.58 11.45
CA THR A 206 13.30 10.40 11.70
C THR A 206 13.92 9.56 10.59
N ALA A 207 15.25 9.43 10.57
CA ALA A 207 15.91 8.61 9.56
C ALA A 207 15.60 7.11 9.69
N ASP A 208 15.14 6.63 10.85
CA ASP A 208 14.82 5.23 11.07
C ASP A 208 13.49 4.82 10.42
N ASP A 209 12.65 5.79 10.05
CA ASP A 209 11.38 5.58 9.34
C ASP A 209 11.57 5.38 7.82
N PHE A 210 12.82 5.48 7.32
CA PHE A 210 13.11 5.49 5.89
C PHE A 210 14.20 4.52 5.48
N LEU A 211 14.02 3.96 4.29
CA LEU A 211 15.01 3.18 3.57
C LEU A 211 15.31 3.84 2.21
N PHE A 212 16.55 3.71 1.74
CA PHE A 212 17.01 4.28 0.47
C PHE A 212 17.79 3.22 -0.32
N ALA A 213 17.51 3.08 -1.62
CA ALA A 213 18.14 2.07 -2.49
C ALA A 213 18.34 2.52 -3.94
#